data_AF-A0AAD1WV43-F1
#
_entry.id   AF-A0AAD1WV43-F1
#
_cell.length_a   1.000
_cell.length_b   1.000
_cell.length_c   1.000
_cell.angle_alpha   90.00
_cell.angle_beta   90.00
_cell.angle_gamma   90.00
#
_symmetry.space_group_name_H-M   'P 1'
#
loop_
_entity.id
_entity.type
_entity.pdbx_description
1 polymer ?
#
loop_
_entity_poly.entity_id
_entity_poly.type
_entity_poly.pdbx_seq_one_letter_code
_entity_poly.pdbx_strand_id
1 'polypeptide(L)'
;MATKQDLQILTSTLHDTIKTEMALIRTEVTVQGMQIQALEHTTQGLMTRIAATYQALARQGTMLLEMRSQMEDLDNCSRQCNLRVRGIPEPNDLENVERILTSLFQAISGEAAPTACALRPRSDNSVPRDIICCLSSFKQEETIMLKARSRNSWEFQGA
;
A
#
# COMPACT_ATOMS: atom_id res chain seq x y z
N MET A 1 19.68 -84.33 25.63
CA MET A 1 20.93 -83.55 25.72
C MET A 1 21.22 -83.02 24.32
N ALA A 2 21.50 -81.72 24.18
CA ALA A 2 21.91 -81.17 22.90
C ALA A 2 23.25 -81.79 22.47
N THR A 3 23.35 -82.24 21.22
CA THR A 3 24.58 -82.81 20.70
C THR A 3 25.52 -81.69 20.26
N LYS A 4 26.84 -81.96 20.24
CA LYS A 4 27.86 -81.01 19.77
C LYS A 4 27.56 -80.47 18.36
N GLN A 5 26.89 -81.28 17.54
CA GLN A 5 26.48 -80.95 16.19
C GLN A 5 25.35 -79.91 16.18
N ASP A 6 24.40 -79.98 17.11
CA ASP A 6 23.32 -78.99 17.27
C ASP A 6 23.89 -77.60 17.63
N LEU A 7 24.93 -77.56 18.48
CA LEU A 7 25.61 -76.31 18.83
C LEU A 7 26.36 -75.71 17.64
N GLN A 8 27.00 -76.53 16.80
CA GLN A 8 27.68 -76.05 15.59
C GLN A 8 26.68 -75.49 14.57
N ILE A 9 25.54 -76.16 14.37
CA ILE A 9 24.47 -75.69 13.48
C ILE A 9 23.91 -74.36 14.00
N LEU A 10 23.63 -74.25 15.30
CA LEU A 10 23.13 -73.02 15.91
C LEU A 10 24.13 -71.86 15.74
N THR A 11 25.42 -72.12 15.95
CA THR A 11 26.47 -71.09 15.83
C THR A 11 26.63 -70.62 14.38
N SER A 12 26.60 -71.54 13.41
CA SER A 12 26.60 -71.21 11.98
C SER A 12 25.37 -70.38 11.62
N THR A 13 24.18 -70.80 12.06
CA THR A 13 22.93 -70.10 11.78
C THR A 13 22.97 -68.67 12.35
N LEU A 14 23.42 -68.51 13.60
CA LEU A 14 23.60 -67.19 14.22
C LEU A 14 24.58 -66.32 13.43
N HIS A 15 25.70 -66.90 12.98
CA HIS A 15 26.70 -66.16 12.20
C HIS A 15 26.12 -65.68 10.86
N ASP A 16 25.38 -66.53 10.16
CA ASP A 16 24.73 -66.20 8.89
C ASP A 16 23.62 -65.15 9.09
N THR A 17 22.82 -65.26 10.15
CA THR A 17 21.82 -64.24 10.51
C THR A 17 22.49 -62.90 10.79
N ILE A 18 23.53 -62.87 11.64
CA ILE A 18 24.27 -61.62 11.95
C ILE A 18 24.84 -60.99 10.68
N LYS A 19 25.42 -61.80 9.79
CA LYS A 19 25.99 -61.31 8.53
C LYS A 19 24.92 -60.71 7.62
N THR A 20 23.74 -61.33 7.58
CA THR A 20 22.59 -60.87 6.78
C THR A 20 22.03 -59.56 7.34
N GLU A 21 21.78 -59.49 8.64
CA GLU A 21 21.31 -58.28 9.32
C GLU A 21 22.32 -57.13 9.18
N MET A 22 23.62 -57.40 9.32
CA MET A 22 24.67 -56.39 9.09
C MET A 22 24.69 -55.87 7.66
N ALA A 23 24.41 -56.73 6.67
CA ALA A 23 24.29 -56.31 5.28
C ALA A 23 23.07 -55.41 5.08
N LEU A 24 21.91 -55.80 5.66
CA LEU A 24 20.67 -55.01 5.62
C LEU A 24 20.85 -53.63 6.25
N ILE A 25 21.42 -53.56 7.46
CA ILE A 25 21.73 -52.30 8.15
C ILE A 25 22.64 -51.42 7.29
N ARG A 26 23.67 -51.98 6.65
CA ARG A 26 24.57 -51.22 5.79
C ARG A 26 23.83 -50.61 4.59
N THR A 27 22.92 -51.36 3.97
CA THR A 27 22.07 -50.83 2.90
C THR A 27 21.15 -49.74 3.40
N GLU A 28 20.48 -49.93 4.55
CA GLU A 28 19.60 -48.91 5.13
C GLU A 28 20.33 -47.61 5.47
N VAL A 29 21.52 -47.71 6.08
CA VAL A 29 22.38 -46.55 6.38
C VAL A 29 22.76 -45.81 5.10
N THR A 30 23.06 -46.54 4.03
CA THR A 30 23.40 -45.93 2.73
C THR A 30 22.19 -45.20 2.14
N VAL A 31 21.00 -45.81 2.20
CA VAL A 31 19.76 -45.21 1.71
C VAL A 31 19.41 -43.96 2.51
N GLN A 32 19.50 -44.01 3.84
CA GLN A 32 19.27 -42.84 4.70
C GLN A 32 20.27 -41.72 4.41
N GLY A 33 21.56 -42.05 4.17
CA GLY A 33 22.56 -41.08 3.77
C GLY A 33 22.19 -40.34 2.47
N MET A 34 21.70 -41.07 1.46
CA MET A 34 21.22 -40.46 0.20
C MET A 34 19.99 -39.57 0.42
N GLN A 35 19.05 -40.00 1.28
CA GLN A 35 17.86 -39.21 1.59
C GLN A 35 18.22 -37.89 2.32
N ILE A 36 19.17 -37.94 3.25
CA ILE A 36 19.67 -36.75 3.96
C ILE A 36 20.28 -35.76 2.95
N GLN A 37 21.14 -36.22 2.04
CA GLN A 37 21.75 -35.37 1.02
C GLN A 37 20.69 -34.72 0.10
N ALA A 38 19.65 -35.46 -0.28
CA ALA A 38 18.56 -34.92 -1.09
C ALA A 38 17.76 -33.84 -0.33
N LEU A 39 17.53 -34.04 0.98
CA LEU A 39 16.87 -33.06 1.85
C LEU A 39 17.73 -31.81 2.05
N GLU A 40 19.03 -31.97 2.24
CA GLU A 40 19.97 -30.85 2.37
C GLU A 40 19.98 -30.00 1.10
N HIS A 41 20.08 -30.62 -0.08
CA HIS A 41 20.01 -29.92 -1.36
C HIS A 41 18.68 -29.17 -1.52
N THR A 42 17.57 -29.82 -1.18
CA THR A 42 16.24 -29.20 -1.24
C THR A 42 16.14 -28.00 -0.30
N THR A 43 16.65 -28.15 0.93
CA THR A 43 16.66 -27.08 1.94
C THR A 43 17.48 -25.88 1.48
N GLN A 44 18.65 -26.13 0.89
CA GLN A 44 19.50 -25.07 0.34
C GLN A 44 18.81 -24.34 -0.83
N GLY A 45 18.12 -25.07 -1.70
CA GLY A 45 17.31 -24.50 -2.77
C GLY A 45 16.18 -23.61 -2.23
N LEU A 46 15.47 -24.07 -1.19
CA LEU A 46 14.42 -23.31 -0.53
C LEU A 46 14.95 -22.04 0.14
N MET A 47 16.05 -22.13 0.87
CA MET A 47 16.74 -20.98 1.48
C MET A 47 17.05 -19.89 0.46
N THR A 48 17.58 -20.28 -0.70
CA THR A 48 17.92 -19.35 -1.79
C THR A 48 16.67 -18.68 -2.37
N ARG A 49 15.59 -19.45 -2.59
CA ARG A 49 14.32 -18.92 -3.09
C ARG A 49 13.67 -17.96 -2.10
N ILE A 50 13.70 -18.29 -0.80
CA ILE A 50 13.21 -17.44 0.28
C ILE A 50 13.96 -16.11 0.29
N ALA A 51 15.29 -16.13 0.25
CA ALA A 51 16.09 -14.91 0.20
C ALA A 51 15.74 -14.03 -1.02
N ALA A 52 15.58 -14.63 -2.20
CA ALA A 52 15.15 -13.92 -3.40
C ALA A 52 13.74 -13.32 -3.26
N THR A 53 12.81 -14.04 -2.61
CA THR A 53 11.44 -13.52 -2.39
C THR A 53 11.45 -12.34 -1.43
N TYR A 54 12.22 -12.39 -0.34
CA TYR A 54 12.36 -11.25 0.58
C TYR A 54 12.94 -10.01 -0.11
N GLN A 55 13.94 -10.20 -0.99
CA GLN A 55 14.49 -9.09 -1.76
C GLN A 55 13.48 -8.49 -2.74
N ALA A 56 12.69 -9.33 -3.42
CA ALA A 56 11.63 -8.87 -4.31
C ALA A 56 10.55 -8.10 -3.55
N LEU A 57 10.14 -8.61 -2.38
CA LEU A 57 9.15 -7.96 -1.52
C LEU A 57 9.63 -6.59 -1.04
N ALA A 58 10.90 -6.48 -0.63
CA ALA A 58 11.49 -5.20 -0.23
C ALA A 58 11.45 -4.17 -1.38
N ARG A 59 11.82 -4.59 -2.60
CA ARG A 59 11.75 -3.71 -3.80
C ARG A 59 10.32 -3.28 -4.12
N GLN A 60 9.36 -4.19 -4.02
CA GLN A 60 7.94 -3.85 -4.21
C GLN A 60 7.45 -2.86 -3.15
N GLY A 61 7.87 -3.02 -1.90
CA GLY A 61 7.57 -2.07 -0.83
C GLY A 61 8.06 -0.65 -1.13
N THR A 62 9.30 -0.52 -1.61
CA THR A 62 9.85 0.78 -2.04
C THR A 62 9.05 1.37 -3.20
N MET A 63 8.75 0.57 -4.22
CA MET A 63 7.99 1.03 -5.40
C MET A 63 6.58 1.52 -5.02
N LEU A 64 5.90 0.84 -4.10
CA LEU A 64 4.59 1.28 -3.61
C LEU A 64 4.68 2.61 -2.86
N LEU A 65 5.73 2.82 -2.07
CA LEU A 65 5.94 4.08 -1.36
C LEU A 65 6.20 5.24 -2.34
N GLU A 66 7.03 5.01 -3.35
CA GLU A 66 7.30 5.98 -4.40
C GLU A 66 6.05 6.33 -5.21
N MET A 67 5.28 5.31 -5.63
CA MET A 67 4.01 5.51 -6.32
C MET A 67 3.03 6.31 -5.48
N ARG A 68 2.93 6.01 -4.17
CA ARG A 68 2.09 6.78 -3.26
C ARG A 68 2.52 8.24 -3.19
N SER A 69 3.82 8.51 -3.04
CA SER A 69 4.34 9.88 -3.03
C SER A 69 4.00 10.61 -4.32
N GLN A 70 4.18 9.98 -5.47
CA GLN A 70 3.83 10.57 -6.76
C GLN A 70 2.33 10.83 -6.90
N MET A 71 1.47 9.94 -6.39
CA MET A 71 0.03 10.16 -6.37
C MET A 71 -0.36 11.34 -5.47
N GLU A 72 0.25 11.46 -4.29
CA GLU A 72 0.04 12.61 -3.40
C GLU A 72 0.49 13.92 -4.06
N ASP A 73 1.65 13.92 -4.73
CA ASP A 73 2.15 15.08 -5.47
C ASP A 73 1.23 15.45 -6.64
N LEU A 74 0.75 14.46 -7.41
CA LEU A 74 -0.18 14.69 -8.51
C LEU A 74 -1.53 15.22 -8.03
N ASP A 75 -2.07 14.67 -6.94
CA ASP A 75 -3.32 15.16 -6.34
C ASP A 75 -3.13 16.61 -5.83
N ASN A 76 -2.02 16.91 -5.16
CA ASN A 76 -1.67 18.26 -4.74
C ASN A 76 -1.53 19.23 -5.93
N CYS A 77 -0.82 18.84 -6.99
CA CYS A 77 -0.68 19.63 -8.21
C CYS A 77 -2.05 19.86 -8.88
N SER A 78 -2.92 18.85 -8.91
CA SER A 78 -4.25 18.96 -9.52
C SER A 78 -5.17 19.90 -8.73
N ARG A 79 -4.98 20.00 -7.41
CA ARG A 79 -5.76 20.85 -6.51
C ARG A 79 -5.16 22.23 -6.29
N GLN A 80 -4.03 22.53 -6.91
CA GLN A 80 -3.29 23.77 -6.69
C GLN A 80 -4.11 25.04 -7.02
N CYS A 81 -5.04 24.96 -7.97
CA CYS A 81 -5.94 26.07 -8.31
C CYS A 81 -7.30 26.00 -7.59
N ASN A 82 -7.49 25.06 -6.65
CA ASN A 82 -8.76 24.87 -5.97
C ASN A 82 -8.82 25.72 -4.69
N LEU A 83 -9.82 26.59 -4.61
CA LEU A 83 -10.21 27.27 -3.39
C LEU A 83 -11.41 26.61 -2.75
N ARG A 84 -11.43 26.58 -1.43
CA ARG A 84 -12.56 26.09 -0.63
C ARG A 84 -13.16 27.25 0.16
N VAL A 85 -14.37 27.64 -0.21
CA VAL A 85 -15.15 28.69 0.45
C VAL A 85 -16.14 28.03 1.40
N ARG A 86 -16.11 28.43 2.67
CA ARG A 86 -16.96 27.87 3.74
C ARG A 86 -17.98 28.89 4.22
N GLY A 87 -19.09 28.41 4.80
CA GLY A 87 -20.08 29.25 5.48
C GLY A 87 -21.00 30.04 4.57
N ILE A 88 -21.03 29.76 3.26
CA ILE A 88 -22.03 30.33 2.35
C ILE A 88 -23.34 29.55 2.53
N PRO A 89 -24.46 30.22 2.88
CA PRO A 89 -25.77 29.58 2.96
C PRO A 89 -26.12 28.81 1.68
N GLU A 90 -26.99 27.81 1.77
CA GLU A 90 -27.38 27.04 0.58
C GLU A 90 -28.52 27.74 -0.17
N PRO A 91 -28.29 28.45 -1.30
CA PRO A 91 -29.35 28.74 -2.24
C PRO A 91 -29.79 27.45 -2.94
N ASN A 92 -31.04 27.41 -3.39
CA ASN A 92 -31.60 26.26 -4.10
C ASN A 92 -30.97 26.03 -5.49
N ASP A 93 -30.26 27.03 -6.07
CA ASP A 93 -29.75 26.99 -7.45
C ASP A 93 -28.22 27.13 -7.56
N LEU A 94 -27.61 26.35 -8.47
CA LEU A 94 -26.17 26.34 -8.77
C LEU A 94 -25.69 27.61 -9.49
N GLU A 95 -26.53 28.24 -10.33
CA GLU A 95 -26.19 29.50 -11.01
C GLU A 95 -25.90 30.65 -10.02
N ASN A 96 -26.47 30.57 -8.82
CA ASN A 96 -26.15 31.53 -7.76
C ASN A 96 -24.72 31.37 -7.25
N VAL A 97 -24.12 30.17 -7.30
CA VAL A 97 -22.80 29.89 -6.74
C VAL A 97 -21.72 30.66 -7.49
N GLU A 98 -21.72 30.62 -8.82
CA GLU A 98 -20.71 31.34 -9.63
C GLU A 98 -20.82 32.86 -9.46
N ARG A 99 -22.05 33.38 -9.39
CA ARG A 99 -22.31 34.80 -9.13
C ARG A 99 -21.84 35.24 -7.74
N ILE A 100 -22.10 34.43 -6.72
CA ILE A 100 -21.64 34.64 -5.35
C ILE A 100 -20.10 34.65 -5.31
N LEU A 101 -19.45 33.65 -5.92
CA LEU A 101 -17.99 33.56 -5.97
C LEU A 101 -17.37 34.74 -6.72
N THR A 102 -17.95 35.15 -7.85
CA THR A 102 -17.46 36.30 -8.62
C THR A 102 -17.52 37.58 -7.79
N SER A 103 -18.66 37.81 -7.11
CA SER A 103 -18.86 38.98 -6.24
C SER A 103 -17.93 38.96 -5.02
N LEU A 104 -17.73 37.77 -4.42
CA LEU A 104 -16.82 37.56 -3.31
C LEU A 104 -15.37 37.83 -3.71
N PHE A 105 -14.93 37.26 -4.83
CA PHE A 105 -13.56 37.45 -5.31
C PHE A 105 -13.31 38.89 -5.72
N GLN A 106 -14.29 39.58 -6.33
CA GLN A 106 -14.18 41.00 -6.62
C GLN A 106 -14.07 41.83 -5.33
N ALA A 107 -14.82 41.50 -4.28
CA ALA A 107 -14.70 42.18 -2.98
C ALA A 107 -13.34 41.93 -2.30
N ILE A 108 -12.73 40.76 -2.55
CA ILE A 108 -11.43 40.39 -1.99
C ILE A 108 -10.27 41.02 -2.76
N SER A 109 -10.21 40.74 -4.05
CA SER A 109 -9.07 41.06 -4.91
C SER A 109 -9.20 42.42 -5.59
N GLY A 110 -10.41 42.97 -5.72
CA GLY A 110 -10.73 44.12 -6.57
C GLY A 110 -10.99 43.75 -8.03
N GLU A 111 -10.78 42.48 -8.41
CA GLU A 111 -10.92 41.97 -9.77
C GLU A 111 -11.86 40.76 -9.80
N ALA A 112 -12.67 40.66 -10.84
CA ALA A 112 -13.48 39.47 -11.07
C ALA A 112 -12.54 38.32 -11.45
N ALA A 113 -12.59 37.21 -10.70
CA ALA A 113 -11.81 36.02 -10.97
C ALA A 113 -12.71 34.97 -11.66
N PRO A 114 -12.47 34.62 -12.94
CA PRO A 114 -13.25 33.60 -13.61
C PRO A 114 -12.95 32.22 -13.03
N THR A 115 -13.98 31.57 -12.49
CA THR A 115 -13.91 30.18 -12.02
C THR A 115 -14.16 29.24 -13.19
N ALA A 116 -13.26 28.27 -13.39
CA ALA A 116 -13.42 27.24 -14.41
C ALA A 116 -14.52 26.23 -14.02
N CYS A 117 -14.69 25.98 -12.72
CA CYS A 117 -15.79 25.21 -12.18
C CYS A 117 -16.03 25.57 -10.72
N ALA A 118 -17.28 25.41 -10.26
CA ALA A 118 -17.66 25.52 -8.86
C ALA A 118 -18.61 24.38 -8.49
N LEU A 119 -18.28 23.62 -7.45
CA LEU A 119 -19.03 22.45 -7.03
C LEU A 119 -19.23 22.47 -5.52
N ARG A 120 -20.39 21.97 -5.09
CA ARG A 120 -20.66 21.62 -3.69
C ARG A 120 -20.63 20.10 -3.55
N PRO A 121 -19.56 19.52 -2.98
CA PRO A 121 -19.52 18.09 -2.68
C PRO A 121 -20.75 17.69 -1.87
N ARG A 122 -21.32 16.51 -2.16
CA ARG A 122 -22.46 15.99 -1.40
C ARG A 122 -22.03 15.74 0.06
N SER A 123 -22.87 16.14 1.00
CA SER A 123 -22.69 15.92 2.44
C SER A 123 -24.05 15.65 3.07
N ASP A 124 -24.09 14.73 4.01
CA ASP A 124 -25.31 14.35 4.74
C ASP A 124 -25.53 15.19 6.01
N ASN A 125 -24.72 16.24 6.22
CA ASN A 125 -24.73 17.05 7.42
C ASN A 125 -25.71 18.23 7.31
N SER A 126 -26.24 18.66 8.45
CA SER A 126 -27.10 19.84 8.59
C SER A 126 -26.36 21.19 8.48
N VAL A 127 -25.07 21.17 8.13
CA VAL A 127 -24.21 22.35 8.02
C VAL A 127 -24.10 22.74 6.53
N PRO A 128 -24.13 24.04 6.18
CA PRO A 128 -23.98 24.48 4.79
C PRO A 128 -22.73 23.89 4.15
N ARG A 129 -22.89 23.30 2.96
CA ARG A 129 -21.79 22.67 2.22
C ARG A 129 -20.77 23.69 1.74
N ASP A 130 -19.50 23.29 1.87
CA ASP A 130 -18.40 24.05 1.32
C ASP A 130 -18.46 24.06 -0.21
N ILE A 131 -18.10 25.20 -0.79
CA ILE A 131 -17.96 25.36 -2.23
C ILE A 131 -16.49 25.16 -2.57
N ILE A 132 -16.21 24.19 -3.44
CA ILE A 132 -14.89 24.01 -4.04
C ILE A 132 -14.94 24.64 -5.43
N CYS A 133 -14.09 25.62 -5.68
CA CYS A 133 -13.99 26.26 -6.98
C CYS A 133 -12.56 26.17 -7.52
N CYS A 134 -12.43 25.84 -8.80
CA CYS A 134 -11.16 25.85 -9.51
C CYS A 134 -10.99 27.18 -10.23
N LEU A 135 -9.89 27.88 -9.94
CA LEU A 135 -9.51 29.09 -10.63
C LEU A 135 -8.73 28.77 -11.91
N SER A 136 -8.82 29.67 -12.89
CA SER A 136 -8.10 29.52 -14.16
C SER A 136 -6.57 29.60 -14.00
N SER A 137 -6.07 30.18 -12.91
CA SER A 137 -4.64 30.33 -12.65
C SER A 137 -4.31 30.26 -11.16
N PHE A 138 -3.20 29.59 -10.83
CA PHE A 138 -2.64 29.54 -9.48
C PHE A 138 -2.29 30.94 -8.95
N LYS A 139 -1.84 31.87 -9.80
CA LYS A 139 -1.52 33.24 -9.36
C LYS A 139 -2.74 33.98 -8.82
N GLN A 140 -3.93 33.68 -9.36
CA GLN A 140 -5.18 34.26 -8.88
C GLN A 140 -5.57 33.68 -7.53
N GLU A 141 -5.42 32.36 -7.36
CA GLU A 141 -5.60 31.65 -6.09
C GLU A 141 -4.76 32.29 -4.99
N GLU A 142 -3.46 32.42 -5.24
CA GLU A 142 -2.51 32.97 -4.29
C GLU A 142 -2.83 34.43 -3.96
N THR A 143 -3.18 35.25 -4.95
CA THR A 143 -3.55 36.66 -4.75
C THR A 143 -4.80 36.80 -3.89
N ILE A 144 -5.84 36.00 -4.18
CA ILE A 144 -7.09 36.01 -3.41
C ILE A 144 -6.80 35.56 -1.98
N MET A 145 -6.06 34.47 -1.79
CA MET A 145 -5.73 33.96 -0.46
C MET A 145 -4.86 34.92 0.36
N LEU A 146 -3.90 35.58 -0.26
CA LEU A 146 -3.03 36.54 0.40
C LEU A 146 -3.81 37.77 0.85
N LYS A 147 -4.68 38.32 -0.02
CA LYS A 147 -5.58 39.42 0.32
C LYS A 147 -6.64 39.00 1.34
N ALA A 148 -7.11 37.75 1.29
CA ALA A 148 -8.05 37.22 2.27
C ALA A 148 -7.40 37.14 3.67
N ARG A 149 -6.18 36.61 3.75
CA ARG A 149 -5.42 36.51 5.01
C ARG A 149 -5.09 37.88 5.60
N SER A 150 -4.77 38.89 4.78
CA SER A 150 -4.39 40.21 5.29
C SER A 150 -5.52 40.97 5.99
N ARG A 151 -6.79 40.66 5.69
CA ARG A 151 -7.95 41.29 6.34
C ARG A 151 -8.40 40.62 7.64
N ASN A 152 -7.85 39.45 8.00
CA ASN A 152 -8.18 38.62 9.19
C ASN A 152 -9.65 38.16 9.35
N SER A 153 -10.65 38.92 8.90
CA SER A 153 -12.08 38.58 8.94
C SER A 153 -12.79 39.05 7.66
N TRP A 154 -13.74 38.24 7.18
CA TRP A 154 -14.56 38.55 6.02
C TRP A 154 -16.03 38.37 6.35
N GLU A 155 -16.81 39.39 6.01
CA GLU A 155 -18.27 39.33 6.01
C GLU A 155 -18.73 39.54 4.57
N PHE A 156 -19.61 38.66 4.10
CA PHE A 156 -20.15 38.73 2.76
C PHE A 156 -21.67 38.72 2.83
N GLN A 157 -22.30 39.84 2.49
CA GLN A 157 -23.75 40.05 2.52
C GLN A 157 -24.39 39.90 1.12
N GLY A 158 -23.78 39.10 0.24
CA GLY A 158 -24.22 38.92 -1.15
C GLY A 158 -24.89 37.58 -1.45
N ALA A 159 -25.39 36.88 -0.43
CA ALA A 159 -26.12 35.62 -0.56
C ALA A 159 -27.62 35.84 -0.38
#